data_AF-A0A550BVH3-F1
#
_entry.id   AF-A0A550BVH3-F1
#
_cell.length_a   1.000
_cell.length_b   1.000
_cell.length_c   1.000
_cell.angle_alpha   90.00
_cell.angle_beta   90.00
_cell.angle_gamma   90.00
#
_symmetry.space_group_name_H-M   'P 1'
#
loop_
_entity.id
_entity.type
_entity.pdbx_description
1 polymer ?
#
loop_
_entity_poly.entity_id
_entity_poly.type
_entity_poly.pdbx_seq_one_letter_code
_entity_poly.pdbx_strand_id
1 'polypeptide(L)'
;MASSEEQQARQDIAQDIKSLVKRLPSSIPSAEKSGKIYKIITGPQKESAWMTFNSRFDVLFGEDCRDAEGNLLNIERGRFGMDAVSNYVARTVVAQGMLHVPMMIKLERLKTALQLLVNGPLPPPPPMTTTTTSRDPANDGSLPTIPDNDNGNPSAVAPTKRRVPDEKKLAEKALRSFGVGALAEHILPPNGMPSSIEGALRV
;
A
#
# COMPACT_ATOMS: atom_id res chain seq x y z
N MET A 1 23.47 -11.58 16.20
CA MET A 1 22.38 -10.99 17.02
C MET A 1 22.68 -9.50 17.16
N ALA A 2 21.67 -8.63 17.19
CA ALA A 2 21.90 -7.20 17.39
C ALA A 2 22.47 -6.94 18.79
N SER A 3 23.31 -5.92 18.96
CA SER A 3 23.76 -5.53 20.29
C SER A 3 22.58 -4.98 21.12
N SER A 4 22.71 -4.99 22.45
CA SER A 4 21.67 -4.41 23.32
C SER A 4 21.40 -2.94 22.98
N GLU A 5 22.45 -2.19 22.59
CA GLU A 5 22.36 -0.79 22.20
C GLU A 5 21.63 -0.63 20.86
N GLU A 6 21.94 -1.46 19.86
CA GLU A 6 21.24 -1.48 18.59
C GLU A 6 19.74 -1.78 18.75
N GLN A 7 19.43 -2.70 19.66
CA GLN A 7 18.06 -3.09 19.95
C GLN A 7 17.28 -1.96 20.63
N GLN A 8 17.92 -1.24 21.55
CA GLN A 8 17.35 -0.07 22.20
C GLN A 8 17.10 1.05 21.18
N ALA A 9 18.08 1.39 20.36
CA ALA A 9 17.96 2.44 19.34
C ALA A 9 16.80 2.17 18.35
N ARG A 10 16.60 0.91 17.96
CA ARG A 10 15.47 0.50 17.12
C ARG A 10 14.12 0.66 17.81
N GLN A 11 14.06 0.45 19.12
CA GLN A 11 12.82 0.62 19.89
C GLN A 11 12.50 2.10 20.07
N ASP A 12 13.50 2.93 20.38
CA ASP A 12 13.32 4.37 20.58
C ASP A 12 12.73 5.03 19.33
N ILE A 13 13.31 4.76 18.15
CA ILE A 13 12.79 5.31 16.90
C ILE A 13 11.38 4.81 16.56
N ALA A 14 11.04 3.57 16.93
CA ALA A 14 9.70 3.04 16.74
C ALA A 14 8.66 3.77 17.61
N GLN A 15 9.04 4.12 18.85
CA GLN A 15 8.19 4.91 19.75
C GLN A 15 8.04 6.36 19.26
N ASP A 16 9.11 6.96 18.73
CA ASP A 16 9.05 8.28 18.11
C ASP A 16 8.08 8.30 16.93
N ILE A 17 8.22 7.35 16.01
CA ILE A 17 7.31 7.20 14.86
C ILE A 17 5.87 7.04 15.34
N LYS A 18 5.63 6.14 16.32
CA LYS A 18 4.29 5.92 16.88
C LYS A 18 3.70 7.20 17.49
N SER A 19 4.51 8.00 18.15
CA SER A 19 4.09 9.27 18.76
C SER A 19 3.78 10.33 17.70
N LEU A 20 4.59 10.42 16.64
CA LEU A 20 4.34 11.32 15.51
C LEU A 20 3.07 10.94 14.74
N VAL A 21 2.83 9.64 14.51
CA VAL A 21 1.62 9.16 13.84
C VAL A 21 0.34 9.61 14.57
N LYS A 22 0.34 9.56 15.91
CA LYS A 22 -0.80 10.04 16.71
C LYS A 22 -1.03 11.56 16.61
N ARG A 23 0.02 12.32 16.30
CA ARG A 23 -0.01 13.78 16.17
C ARG A 23 -0.28 14.23 14.73
N LEU A 24 -0.50 13.31 13.79
CA LEU A 24 -0.76 13.67 12.40
C LEU A 24 -2.02 14.56 12.29
N PRO A 25 -1.96 15.64 11.52
CA PRO A 25 -3.07 16.58 11.36
C PRO A 25 -4.27 15.90 10.68
N SER A 26 -5.48 16.37 11.00
CA SER A 26 -6.74 15.87 10.41
C SER A 26 -6.92 16.26 8.94
N SER A 27 -6.07 17.13 8.40
CA SER A 27 -6.00 17.47 6.97
C SER A 27 -5.53 16.29 6.11
N ILE A 28 -4.79 15.34 6.68
CA ILE A 28 -4.34 14.13 5.98
C ILE A 28 -5.52 13.17 5.83
N PRO A 29 -5.77 12.62 4.63
CA PRO A 29 -6.88 11.70 4.39
C PRO A 29 -6.75 10.42 5.21
N SER A 30 -7.88 9.86 5.65
CA SER A 30 -7.92 8.58 6.36
C SER A 30 -7.78 7.43 5.38
N ALA A 31 -6.91 6.47 5.70
CA ALA A 31 -6.70 5.29 4.89
C ALA A 31 -7.89 4.35 4.96
N GLU A 32 -8.15 3.68 3.83
CA GLU A 32 -9.10 2.59 3.74
C GLU A 32 -8.40 1.23 3.74
N LYS A 33 -9.15 0.17 4.07
CA LYS A 33 -8.65 -1.21 4.01
C LYS A 33 -8.26 -1.64 2.59
N SER A 34 -8.86 -1.03 1.57
CA SER A 34 -8.54 -1.18 0.16
C SER A 34 -7.30 -0.39 -0.27
N GLY A 35 -6.78 0.49 0.61
CA GLY A 35 -5.69 1.41 0.34
C GLY A 35 -4.34 0.73 0.11
N LYS A 36 -3.43 1.47 -0.55
CA LYS A 36 -2.08 0.99 -0.90
C LYS A 36 -1.29 0.59 0.36
N ILE A 37 -1.33 1.44 1.40
CA ILE A 37 -0.57 1.21 2.64
C ILE A 37 -0.95 -0.14 3.27
N TYR A 38 -2.26 -0.35 3.49
CA TYR A 38 -2.74 -1.57 4.12
C TYR A 38 -2.39 -2.82 3.31
N LYS A 39 -2.65 -2.80 2.00
CA LYS A 39 -2.35 -3.92 1.09
C LYS A 39 -0.89 -4.32 1.12
N ILE A 40 0.04 -3.35 1.14
CA ILE A 40 1.48 -3.63 1.17
C ILE A 40 1.91 -4.19 2.53
N ILE A 41 1.43 -3.60 3.63
CA ILE A 41 1.79 -4.05 4.99
C ILE A 41 1.22 -5.45 5.31
N THR A 42 0.04 -5.79 4.79
CA THR A 42 -0.57 -7.13 4.96
C THR A 42 -0.27 -8.09 3.81
N GLY A 43 0.52 -7.66 2.83
CA GLY A 43 0.83 -8.44 1.64
C GLY A 43 1.70 -9.67 1.95
N PRO A 44 2.04 -10.46 0.92
CA PRO A 44 2.88 -11.65 1.09
C PRO A 44 4.25 -11.29 1.71
N GLN A 45 4.80 -12.24 2.45
CA GLN A 45 6.15 -12.15 2.99
C GLN A 45 7.16 -12.70 1.98
N LYS A 46 8.37 -12.17 1.99
CA LYS A 46 9.51 -12.66 1.21
C LYS A 46 10.31 -13.69 2.03
N GLU A 47 11.37 -14.22 1.42
CA GLU A 47 12.25 -15.25 1.99
C GLU A 47 12.79 -14.92 3.39
N SER A 48 12.99 -13.64 3.71
CA SER A 48 13.43 -13.22 5.04
C SER A 48 12.63 -12.02 5.57
N ALA A 49 12.67 -11.84 6.90
CA ALA A 49 12.07 -10.69 7.57
C ALA A 49 12.66 -9.37 7.04
N TRP A 50 13.99 -9.31 6.86
CA TRP A 50 14.66 -8.15 6.28
C TRP A 50 14.20 -7.88 4.84
N MET A 51 14.18 -8.90 3.97
CA MET A 51 13.72 -8.76 2.57
C MET A 51 12.28 -8.23 2.52
N THR A 52 11.41 -8.75 3.39
CA THR A 52 10.01 -8.32 3.52
C THR A 52 9.92 -6.86 3.94
N PHE A 53 10.63 -6.48 5.00
CA PHE A 53 10.69 -5.10 5.48
C PHE A 53 11.21 -4.16 4.41
N ASN A 54 12.36 -4.47 3.83
CA ASN A 54 13.02 -3.64 2.83
C ASN A 54 12.09 -3.39 1.64
N SER A 55 11.49 -4.47 1.11
CA SER A 55 10.57 -4.38 -0.02
C SER A 55 9.31 -3.58 0.29
N ARG A 56 8.71 -3.75 1.47
CA ARG A 56 7.51 -2.97 1.86
C ARG A 56 7.84 -1.50 2.05
N PHE A 57 8.98 -1.20 2.68
CA PHE A 57 9.42 0.18 2.90
C PHE A 57 9.76 0.88 1.59
N ASP A 58 10.41 0.22 0.64
CA ASP A 58 10.74 0.83 -0.66
C ASP A 58 9.48 1.12 -1.49
N VAL A 59 8.49 0.23 -1.47
CA VAL A 59 7.22 0.44 -2.21
C VAL A 59 6.36 1.57 -1.61
N LEU A 60 6.49 1.84 -0.31
CA LEU A 60 5.71 2.88 0.38
C LEU A 60 6.45 4.22 0.49
N PHE A 61 7.76 4.18 0.71
CA PHE A 61 8.57 5.31 1.13
C PHE A 61 9.90 5.43 0.37
N GLY A 62 10.08 4.65 -0.71
CA GLY A 62 11.20 4.79 -1.64
C GLY A 62 11.16 6.13 -2.36
N GLU A 63 12.22 6.42 -3.12
CA GLU A 63 12.35 7.69 -3.87
C GLU A 63 11.19 7.89 -4.85
N ASP A 64 10.73 6.83 -5.51
CA ASP A 64 9.59 6.89 -6.46
C ASP A 64 8.25 7.25 -5.80
N CYS A 65 8.18 7.26 -4.47
CA CYS A 65 6.98 7.64 -3.71
C CYS A 65 7.06 9.06 -3.14
N ARG A 66 8.05 9.85 -3.58
CA ARG A 66 8.25 11.25 -3.17
C ARG A 66 7.86 12.22 -4.29
N ASP A 67 7.44 13.42 -3.91
CA ASP A 67 7.26 14.53 -4.84
C ASP A 67 8.61 15.15 -5.25
N ALA A 68 8.58 16.16 -6.12
CA ALA A 68 9.78 16.85 -6.59
C ALA A 68 10.54 17.56 -5.45
N GLU A 69 9.83 17.89 -4.38
CA GLU A 69 10.33 18.49 -3.15
C GLU A 69 10.84 17.44 -2.13
N GLY A 70 10.72 16.14 -2.45
CA GLY A 70 11.17 15.04 -1.62
C GLY A 70 10.20 14.64 -0.49
N ASN A 71 8.99 15.17 -0.44
CA ASN A 71 7.95 14.83 0.53
C ASN A 71 7.22 13.54 0.15
N LEU A 72 6.71 12.82 1.16
CA LEU A 72 5.99 11.57 0.94
C LEU A 72 4.57 11.83 0.39
N LEU A 73 4.29 11.32 -0.80
CA LEU A 73 2.99 11.48 -1.47
C LEU A 73 1.89 10.60 -0.85
N ASN A 74 2.25 9.41 -0.37
CA ASN A 74 1.30 8.37 0.03
C ASN A 74 1.18 8.26 1.57
N ILE A 75 0.91 9.37 2.25
CA ILE A 75 0.63 9.36 3.69
C ILE A 75 -0.88 9.43 3.93
N GLU A 76 -1.40 8.43 4.64
CA GLU A 76 -2.81 8.35 5.02
C GLU A 76 -2.92 8.01 6.52
N ARG A 77 -3.84 8.66 7.23
CA ARG A 77 -4.03 8.47 8.68
C ARG A 77 -4.88 7.24 9.01
N GLY A 78 -4.95 6.89 10.29
CA GLY A 78 -5.90 5.91 10.82
C GLY A 78 -5.46 4.45 10.69
N ARG A 79 -6.37 3.55 11.10
CA ARG A 79 -6.10 2.12 11.36
C ARG A 79 -5.46 1.38 10.20
N PHE A 80 -5.81 1.73 8.97
CA PHE A 80 -5.33 1.06 7.75
C PHE A 80 -4.11 1.77 7.12
N GLY A 81 -3.75 2.95 7.61
CA GLY A 81 -2.68 3.79 7.09
C GLY A 81 -1.49 3.80 8.04
N MET A 82 -1.11 4.98 8.51
CA MET A 82 0.05 5.17 9.39
C MET A 82 -0.05 4.42 10.73
N ASP A 83 -1.24 4.10 11.24
CA ASP A 83 -1.38 3.23 12.41
C ASP A 83 -0.96 1.79 12.07
N ALA A 84 -1.28 1.29 10.87
CA ALA A 84 -0.82 -0.03 10.43
C ALA A 84 0.71 -0.05 10.27
N VAL A 85 1.29 1.03 9.73
CA VAL A 85 2.74 1.17 9.57
C VAL A 85 3.45 1.22 10.93
N SER A 86 2.98 2.04 11.87
CA SER A 86 3.59 2.13 13.21
C SER A 86 3.51 0.80 13.97
N ASN A 87 2.38 0.11 13.90
CA ASN A 87 2.23 -1.23 14.48
C ASN A 87 3.13 -2.27 13.79
N TYR A 88 3.33 -2.17 12.48
CA TYR A 88 4.25 -3.01 11.74
C TYR A 88 5.70 -2.77 12.19
N VAL A 89 6.15 -1.51 12.21
CA VAL A 89 7.49 -1.12 12.66
C VAL A 89 7.77 -1.62 14.07
N ALA A 90 6.84 -1.43 15.01
CA ALA A 90 6.99 -1.89 16.40
C ALA A 90 7.21 -3.41 16.52
N ARG A 91 6.65 -4.21 15.61
CA ARG A 91 6.91 -5.67 15.55
C ARG A 91 8.22 -5.99 14.85
N THR A 92 8.54 -5.25 13.80
CA THR A 92 9.73 -5.51 12.99
C THR A 92 11.03 -5.13 13.72
N VAL A 93 11.02 -4.12 14.58
CA VAL A 93 12.21 -3.69 15.34
C VAL A 93 12.71 -4.72 16.35
N VAL A 94 11.85 -5.63 16.79
CA VAL A 94 12.19 -6.77 17.67
C VAL A 94 12.41 -8.08 16.92
N ALA A 95 12.26 -8.08 15.59
CA ALA A 95 12.44 -9.29 14.79
C ALA A 95 13.92 -9.67 14.67
N GLN A 96 14.19 -10.98 14.66
CA GLN A 96 15.52 -11.51 14.40
C GLN A 96 15.88 -11.41 12.91
N GLY A 97 17.17 -11.39 12.60
CA GLY A 97 17.66 -11.32 11.21
C GLY A 97 17.50 -9.95 10.54
N MET A 98 17.16 -8.91 11.30
CA MET A 98 17.06 -7.53 10.81
C MET A 98 18.44 -6.88 10.70
N LEU A 99 18.72 -6.24 9.57
CA LEU A 99 19.94 -5.46 9.35
C LEU A 99 19.82 -4.09 10.01
N HIS A 100 20.60 -3.82 11.05
CA HIS A 100 20.46 -2.61 11.87
C HIS A 100 20.62 -1.31 11.07
N VAL A 101 21.80 -1.12 10.46
CA VAL A 101 22.14 0.13 9.76
C VAL A 101 21.13 0.52 8.68
N PRO A 102 20.80 -0.33 7.67
CA PRO A 102 19.87 0.07 6.62
C PRO A 102 18.43 0.19 7.12
N MET A 103 18.05 -0.51 8.18
CA MET A 103 16.75 -0.33 8.84
C MET A 103 16.64 1.05 9.48
N MET A 104 17.65 1.46 10.26
CA MET A 104 17.66 2.75 10.94
C MET A 104 17.58 3.90 9.94
N ILE A 105 18.33 3.84 8.84
CA ILE A 105 18.26 4.86 7.77
C ILE A 105 16.82 5.02 7.24
N LYS A 106 16.11 3.91 7.01
CA LYS A 106 14.73 3.95 6.51
C LYS A 106 13.74 4.48 7.56
N LEU A 107 13.93 4.12 8.82
CA LEU A 107 13.09 4.59 9.92
C LEU A 107 13.33 6.08 10.21
N GLU A 108 14.57 6.56 10.17
CA GLU A 108 14.91 7.98 10.33
C GLU A 108 14.30 8.82 9.20
N ARG A 109 14.41 8.35 7.95
CA ARG A 109 13.76 9.01 6.81
C ARG A 109 12.25 9.15 7.00
N LEU A 110 11.58 8.11 7.51
CA LEU A 110 10.15 8.14 7.81
C LEU A 110 9.86 9.11 8.97
N LYS A 111 10.65 9.07 10.05
CA LYS A 111 10.52 9.98 11.20
C LYS A 111 10.61 11.44 10.76
N THR A 112 11.63 11.82 9.98
CA THR A 112 11.81 13.18 9.46
C THR A 112 10.61 13.61 8.62
N ALA A 113 10.13 12.75 7.71
CA ALA A 113 8.97 13.07 6.91
C ALA A 113 7.70 13.28 7.75
N LEU A 114 7.48 12.46 8.78
CA LEU A 114 6.36 12.63 9.70
C LEU A 114 6.49 13.89 10.55
N GLN A 115 7.71 14.26 10.98
CA GLN A 115 7.95 15.51 11.69
C GLN A 115 7.60 16.73 10.84
N LEU A 116 7.94 16.72 9.55
CA LEU A 116 7.58 17.79 8.62
C LEU A 116 6.06 17.91 8.46
N LEU A 117 5.33 16.79 8.45
CA LEU A 117 3.86 16.81 8.37
C LEU A 117 3.18 17.26 9.66
N VAL A 118 3.75 16.92 10.81
CA VAL A 118 3.22 17.30 12.14
C VAL A 118 3.51 18.77 12.44
N ASN A 119 4.68 19.27 12.04
CA ASN A 119 5.11 20.65 12.28
C ASN A 119 4.91 21.57 11.07
N GLY A 120 4.32 21.05 9.98
CA GLY A 120 4.11 21.78 8.74
C GLY A 120 3.19 23.00 8.95
N PRO A 121 3.33 24.03 8.10
CA PRO A 121 2.53 25.23 8.22
C PRO A 121 1.03 24.88 8.12
N LEU A 122 0.29 25.24 9.17
CA LEU A 122 -1.18 25.16 9.16
C LEU A 122 -1.69 25.91 7.92
N PRO A 123 -2.61 25.33 7.12
CA PRO A 123 -3.27 26.10 6.09
C PRO A 123 -3.92 27.33 6.76
N PRO A 124 -3.81 28.52 6.14
CA PRO A 124 -4.45 29.71 6.69
C PRO A 124 -5.93 29.41 6.91
N PRO A 125 -6.52 29.89 8.03
CA PRO A 125 -7.93 29.64 8.30
C PRO A 125 -8.75 30.09 7.08
N PRO A 126 -9.74 29.27 6.63
CA PRO A 126 -10.59 29.69 5.54
C PRO A 126 -11.21 31.05 5.90
N PRO A 127 -11.26 32.02 4.98
CA PRO A 127 -11.94 33.27 5.24
C PRO A 127 -13.38 32.93 5.63
N MET A 128 -13.77 33.31 6.84
CA MET A 128 -15.14 33.19 7.31
C MET A 128 -16.00 34.00 6.35
N THR A 129 -16.64 33.35 5.38
CA THR A 129 -17.68 33.97 4.58
C THR A 129 -18.87 34.18 5.50
N THR A 130 -18.94 35.37 6.09
CA THR A 130 -20.14 35.86 6.74
C THR A 130 -21.28 35.81 5.72
N THR A 131 -22.23 34.92 5.98
CA THR A 131 -23.54 34.86 5.33
C THR A 131 -24.20 36.23 5.39
N THR A 132 -24.08 36.99 4.30
CA THR A 132 -24.96 38.14 4.04
C THR A 132 -26.12 37.62 3.20
N THR A 133 -27.12 37.06 3.89
CA THR A 133 -28.46 36.94 3.34
C THR A 133 -29.03 38.36 3.21
N SER A 134 -28.85 38.97 2.04
CA SER A 134 -29.62 40.14 1.65
C SER A 134 -30.78 39.68 0.77
N ARG A 135 -31.99 39.99 1.22
CA ARG A 135 -33.25 39.81 0.51
C ARG A 135 -33.29 40.65 -0.77
N ASP A 136 -33.86 40.04 -1.80
CA ASP A 136 -34.57 40.60 -2.97
C ASP A 136 -35.44 41.83 -2.65
N PRO A 137 -35.71 42.75 -3.61
CA PRO A 137 -36.70 42.45 -4.67
C PRO A 137 -36.51 43.08 -6.07
N ALA A 138 -36.99 42.31 -7.06
CA ALA A 138 -37.74 42.72 -8.27
C ALA A 138 -37.17 43.77 -9.24
N ASN A 139 -36.88 43.35 -10.48
CA ASN A 139 -37.18 44.09 -11.72
C ASN A 139 -37.00 43.13 -12.91
N ASP A 140 -38.09 42.63 -13.49
CA ASP A 140 -38.82 43.17 -14.66
C ASP A 140 -38.19 42.80 -16.01
N GLY A 141 -39.04 42.32 -16.90
CA GLY A 141 -38.68 41.45 -18.01
C GLY A 141 -38.10 42.13 -19.24
N SER A 142 -37.46 41.32 -20.08
CA SER A 142 -37.53 41.40 -21.55
C SER A 142 -36.74 40.24 -22.17
N LEU A 143 -37.46 39.35 -22.86
CA LEU A 143 -36.99 38.68 -24.09
C LEU A 143 -36.99 39.76 -25.21
N PRO A 144 -36.24 39.64 -26.35
CA PRO A 144 -36.41 38.47 -27.21
C PRO A 144 -35.25 38.10 -28.19
N THR A 145 -35.51 36.99 -28.89
CA THR A 145 -35.16 36.67 -30.30
C THR A 145 -33.81 36.01 -30.65
N ILE A 146 -33.99 34.75 -31.07
CA ILE A 146 -33.15 33.87 -31.88
C ILE A 146 -33.11 34.38 -33.34
N PRO A 147 -31.99 34.20 -34.07
CA PRO A 147 -32.09 33.91 -35.49
C PRO A 147 -31.65 32.47 -35.80
N ASP A 148 -32.54 31.79 -36.51
CA ASP A 148 -32.35 30.62 -37.33
C ASP A 148 -31.05 30.66 -38.14
N ASN A 149 -30.34 29.53 -38.19
CA ASN A 149 -29.71 29.13 -39.45
C ASN A 149 -29.83 27.61 -39.61
N ASP A 150 -30.90 27.26 -40.32
CA ASP A 150 -31.12 26.01 -41.01
C ASP A 150 -30.12 25.87 -42.17
N ASN A 151 -29.38 24.76 -42.22
CA ASN A 151 -29.13 24.12 -43.51
C ASN A 151 -28.80 22.64 -43.26
N GLY A 152 -29.75 21.79 -43.63
CA GLY A 152 -29.72 20.37 -43.33
C GLY A 152 -29.01 19.47 -44.35
N ASN A 153 -29.37 18.20 -44.17
CA ASN A 153 -29.32 17.05 -45.08
C ASN A 153 -28.17 16.02 -44.89
N PRO A 154 -28.43 14.71 -45.16
CA PRO A 154 -28.35 13.68 -44.13
C PRO A 154 -27.67 12.38 -44.63
N SER A 155 -27.41 11.46 -43.72
CA SER A 155 -27.43 9.99 -43.95
C SER A 155 -27.04 9.37 -42.61
N ALA A 156 -27.95 8.66 -41.93
CA ALA A 156 -28.18 7.22 -42.14
C ALA A 156 -26.84 6.46 -41.98
N VAL A 157 -26.61 5.56 -41.03
CA VAL A 157 -27.45 4.51 -40.46
C VAL A 157 -26.78 4.03 -39.15
N ALA A 158 -27.56 3.50 -38.22
CA ALA A 158 -27.12 2.92 -36.94
C ALA A 158 -26.44 1.53 -37.10
N PRO A 159 -26.35 0.68 -36.05
CA PRO A 159 -25.35 0.67 -34.98
C PRO A 159 -24.58 -0.67 -34.95
N THR A 160 -23.28 -0.70 -34.60
CA THR A 160 -22.63 -2.00 -34.36
C THR A 160 -21.49 -1.99 -33.32
N LYS A 161 -21.77 -2.72 -32.23
CA LYS A 161 -20.88 -3.60 -31.45
C LYS A 161 -19.60 -3.05 -30.81
N ARG A 162 -19.68 -3.01 -29.47
CA ARG A 162 -18.66 -3.46 -28.51
C ARG A 162 -17.66 -4.42 -29.15
N ARG A 163 -16.37 -4.08 -29.11
CA ARG A 163 -15.28 -5.03 -29.27
C ARG A 163 -14.46 -5.07 -27.99
N VAL A 164 -14.74 -6.11 -27.23
CA VAL A 164 -13.96 -6.58 -26.08
C VAL A 164 -12.61 -7.08 -26.61
N PRO A 165 -11.49 -6.84 -25.92
CA PRO A 165 -10.23 -7.53 -26.18
C PRO A 165 -10.38 -9.01 -25.80
N ASP A 166 -10.28 -9.89 -26.80
CA ASP A 166 -10.28 -11.34 -26.59
C ASP A 166 -8.85 -11.80 -26.35
N GLU A 167 -8.43 -11.83 -25.08
CA GLU A 167 -7.09 -12.27 -24.66
C GLU A 167 -7.03 -13.77 -24.37
N LYS A 168 -7.91 -14.59 -24.97
CA LYS A 168 -8.00 -16.04 -24.70
C LYS A 168 -7.45 -16.95 -25.80
N LYS A 169 -6.61 -16.47 -26.71
CA LYS A 169 -6.02 -17.32 -27.77
C LYS A 169 -4.51 -17.13 -28.02
N LEU A 170 -3.71 -16.87 -26.98
CA LEU A 170 -2.24 -16.89 -27.11
C LEU A 170 -1.48 -17.62 -25.98
N ALA A 171 -2.14 -18.42 -25.15
CA ALA A 171 -1.49 -19.14 -24.04
C ALA A 171 -1.58 -20.68 -24.14
N GLU A 172 -1.97 -21.24 -25.30
CA GLU A 172 -2.11 -22.70 -25.49
C GLU A 172 -1.03 -23.31 -26.39
N LYS A 173 0.12 -22.64 -26.55
CA LYS A 173 1.23 -23.12 -27.42
C LYS A 173 2.61 -23.11 -26.74
N ALA A 174 2.66 -23.32 -25.42
CA ALA A 174 3.92 -23.43 -24.67
C ALA A 174 4.06 -24.69 -23.78
N LEU A 175 3.10 -25.63 -23.84
CA LEU A 175 3.04 -26.81 -22.95
C LEU A 175 3.22 -28.16 -23.67
N ARG A 176 3.79 -28.18 -24.88
CA ARG A 176 4.05 -29.43 -25.64
C ARG A 176 5.52 -29.58 -26.06
N SER A 177 6.46 -29.37 -25.15
CA SER A 177 7.85 -29.75 -25.41
C SER A 177 8.65 -30.01 -24.13
N PHE A 178 8.18 -30.92 -23.26
CA PHE A 178 9.11 -31.72 -22.47
C PHE A 178 8.60 -33.16 -22.45
N GLY A 179 9.42 -34.04 -23.01
CA GLY A 179 9.09 -35.39 -23.43
C GLY A 179 8.85 -36.34 -22.28
N VAL A 180 7.95 -37.28 -22.56
CA VAL A 180 7.70 -38.51 -21.83
C VAL A 180 8.54 -39.62 -22.49
N GLY A 181 9.22 -40.43 -21.68
CA GLY A 181 9.80 -41.72 -22.06
C GLY A 181 11.31 -41.79 -21.79
N ALA A 182 11.72 -42.43 -20.70
CA ALA A 182 12.13 -43.85 -20.66
C ALA A 182 13.67 -43.88 -20.46
N LEU A 183 14.30 -44.64 -19.57
CA LEU A 183 14.08 -46.03 -19.17
C LEU A 183 14.99 -46.35 -17.96
N ALA A 184 14.62 -47.40 -17.23
CA ALA A 184 15.51 -48.37 -16.58
C ALA A 184 16.35 -47.88 -15.37
N GLU A 185 16.08 -48.33 -14.15
CA GLU A 185 16.47 -49.63 -13.56
C GLU A 185 17.53 -49.35 -12.47
N HIS A 186 17.16 -49.43 -11.19
CA HIS A 186 17.90 -50.20 -10.19
C HIS A 186 17.24 -50.11 -8.79
N ILE A 187 16.61 -51.22 -8.42
CA ILE A 187 16.66 -51.87 -7.08
C ILE A 187 15.94 -51.19 -5.90
N LEU A 188 14.74 -51.71 -5.59
CA LEU A 188 14.23 -51.96 -4.23
C LEU A 188 14.81 -53.30 -3.69
N PRO A 189 14.58 -53.70 -2.42
CA PRO A 189 14.72 -53.05 -1.10
C PRO A 189 15.54 -54.02 -0.15
N PRO A 190 15.48 -54.05 1.22
CA PRO A 190 14.24 -54.36 1.99
C PRO A 190 14.12 -53.77 3.42
N ASN A 191 12.86 -53.76 3.89
CA ASN A 191 12.38 -54.10 5.25
C ASN A 191 12.97 -53.43 6.51
N GLY A 192 12.09 -52.78 7.28
CA GLY A 192 12.37 -52.45 8.68
C GLY A 192 11.27 -51.69 9.42
N MET A 193 10.02 -52.15 9.40
CA MET A 193 9.05 -51.97 10.51
C MET A 193 8.80 -53.38 11.06
N PRO A 194 8.68 -53.61 12.39
CA PRO A 194 7.57 -53.08 13.21
C PRO A 194 7.98 -52.75 14.68
N SER A 195 7.25 -51.93 15.45
CA SER A 195 6.24 -52.30 16.47
C SER A 195 6.38 -51.23 17.58
N SER A 196 5.37 -50.44 17.94
CA SER A 196 4.35 -50.70 18.97
C SER A 196 4.87 -50.71 20.43
N ILE A 197 3.99 -50.23 21.34
CA ILE A 197 3.82 -50.43 22.80
C ILE A 197 4.60 -49.67 23.90
N GLU A 198 3.77 -49.11 24.83
CA GLU A 198 3.94 -48.92 26.29
C GLU A 198 4.92 -47.85 26.81
N GLY A 199 4.61 -47.01 27.81
CA GLY A 199 3.76 -47.19 29.00
C GLY A 199 4.64 -47.22 30.26
N ALA A 200 4.18 -46.58 31.35
CA ALA A 200 4.76 -46.51 32.72
C ALA A 200 5.85 -45.43 32.95
N LEU A 201 5.65 -44.39 33.77
CA LEU A 201 5.36 -44.35 35.22
C LEU A 201 6.50 -44.96 36.07
N ARG A 202 7.34 -44.10 36.66
CA ARG A 202 8.12 -44.38 37.90
C ARG A 202 8.37 -43.06 38.65
N VAL A 203 7.62 -42.84 39.72
CA VAL A 203 7.90 -42.99 41.18
C VAL A 203 8.37 -41.67 41.76
#